data_AF-R5PF82-F1
#
_entry.id   AF-R5PF82-F1
#
_cell.length_a   1.000
_cell.length_b   1.000
_cell.length_c   1.000
_cell.angle_alpha   90.00
_cell.angle_beta   90.00
_cell.angle_gamma   90.00
#
_symmetry.space_group_name_H-M   'P 1'
#
loop_
_entity.id
_entity.type
_entity.pdbx_description
1 polymer ?
#
loop_
_entity_poly.entity_id
_entity_poly.type
_entity_poly.pdbx_seq_one_letter_code
_entity_poly.pdbx_strand_id
1 'polypeptide(L)'
;MTDEVARAKAKETELSNKVNSLDSDYKAADTQLQSTIDVLTTGLTNEFNRATEAENKIKSDLTVEINKKVASVTIEKNSTSDLQYTLYVDGKPSGEVNIPKDQLLTNVEYLAGEKIIRFTFETTSGVSVTDVNVADLVDTYIAGDGLTLVDNKFSVKKSDGSQSYLEVTADGVKVVGVDEALALKANAADVYTKDEIEAKGYLTEHQDVSSFVTKDELAEVKIKVNTNTSAVTDEVTRAKAKEIELLDTIRDNEWGVQEGQHLGGIILNKEVNKGGTDILSATVVLSEMASNALINDKGSLYVSNQAKDYNLADGKTVQLAIEELQKKVDDGGDNTELNNRLTECESQVTELVSNDNKQDAKLTSLETDVENLKKKPSLKAANTNSVAMAVNEDTITSEIKLASVDNLIRVNEDGLSFDGSIDYGTY
;
A
#
# COMPACT_ATOMS: atom_id res chain seq x y z
N MET A 1 -5.86 5.33 93.22
CA MET A 1 -6.89 4.27 93.22
C MET A 1 -8.29 4.82 93.01
N THR A 2 -8.73 5.86 93.72
CA THR A 2 -10.10 6.40 93.64
C THR A 2 -10.52 6.88 92.24
N ASP A 3 -9.66 7.63 91.53
CA ASP A 3 -10.00 8.16 90.19
C ASP A 3 -10.07 7.08 89.11
N GLU A 4 -9.23 6.04 89.23
CA GLU A 4 -9.23 4.92 88.30
C GLU A 4 -10.49 4.07 88.46
N VAL A 5 -10.94 3.88 89.71
CA VAL A 5 -12.24 3.26 90.01
C VAL A 5 -13.40 4.09 89.43
N ALA A 6 -13.32 5.43 89.48
CA ALA A 6 -14.35 6.30 88.91
C ALA A 6 -14.40 6.21 87.37
N ARG A 7 -13.24 6.21 86.68
CA ARG A 7 -13.18 6.03 85.21
C ARG A 7 -13.68 4.66 84.78
N ALA A 8 -13.29 3.60 85.49
CA ALA A 8 -13.75 2.24 85.20
C ALA A 8 -15.28 2.14 85.33
N LYS A 9 -15.86 2.69 86.42
CA LYS A 9 -17.31 2.76 86.61
C LYS A 9 -18.04 3.54 85.51
N ALA A 10 -17.48 4.67 85.07
CA ALA A 10 -18.06 5.45 83.98
C ALA A 10 -18.06 4.67 82.65
N LYS A 11 -16.98 3.94 82.36
CA LYS A 11 -16.90 3.13 81.13
C LYS A 11 -17.78 1.89 81.19
N GLU A 12 -17.89 1.26 82.36
CA GLU A 12 -18.83 0.17 82.64
C GLU A 12 -20.27 0.64 82.45
N THR A 13 -20.59 1.86 82.90
CA THR A 13 -21.91 2.49 82.68
C THR A 13 -22.16 2.76 81.19
N GLU A 14 -21.18 3.30 80.46
CA GLU A 14 -21.30 3.55 79.01
C GLU A 14 -21.50 2.24 78.23
N LEU A 15 -20.73 1.20 78.56
CA LEU A 15 -20.86 -0.11 77.93
C LEU A 15 -22.21 -0.75 78.25
N SER A 16 -22.65 -0.69 79.50
CA SER A 16 -23.98 -1.15 79.92
C SER A 16 -25.10 -0.44 79.14
N ASN A 17 -25.01 0.89 78.98
CA ASN A 17 -25.97 1.64 78.18
C ASN A 17 -25.97 1.24 76.70
N LYS A 18 -24.81 1.01 76.10
CA LYS A 18 -24.72 0.53 74.70
C LYS A 18 -25.28 -0.88 74.54
N VAL A 19 -24.99 -1.78 75.47
CA VAL A 19 -25.54 -3.14 75.47
C VAL A 19 -27.06 -3.11 75.60
N ASN A 20 -27.60 -2.29 76.51
CA ASN A 20 -29.04 -2.14 76.70
C ASN A 20 -29.73 -1.51 75.48
N SER A 21 -29.09 -0.54 74.82
CA SER A 21 -29.60 0.03 73.57
C SER A 21 -29.64 -1.01 72.46
N LEU A 22 -28.56 -1.77 72.28
CA LEU A 22 -28.47 -2.80 71.24
C LEU A 22 -29.46 -3.94 71.47
N ASP A 23 -29.67 -4.35 72.74
CA ASP A 23 -30.70 -5.32 73.12
C ASP A 23 -32.11 -4.80 72.83
N SER A 24 -32.36 -3.51 73.09
CA SER A 24 -33.64 -2.87 72.76
C SER A 24 -33.90 -2.81 71.26
N ASP A 25 -32.88 -2.43 70.47
CA ASP A 25 -32.96 -2.39 69.01
C ASP A 25 -33.17 -3.79 68.41
N TYR A 26 -32.46 -4.80 68.93
CA TYR A 26 -32.63 -6.19 68.51
C TYR A 26 -34.05 -6.70 68.80
N LYS A 27 -34.58 -6.43 70.00
CA LYS A 27 -35.96 -6.80 70.37
C LYS A 27 -37.00 -6.09 69.50
N ALA A 28 -36.78 -4.81 69.16
CA ALA A 28 -37.66 -4.07 68.27
C ALA A 28 -37.64 -4.66 66.85
N ALA A 29 -36.46 -4.97 66.32
CA ALA A 29 -36.30 -5.59 65.01
C ALA A 29 -36.92 -7.00 64.95
N ASP A 30 -36.72 -7.81 65.99
CA ASP A 30 -37.31 -9.16 66.11
C ASP A 30 -38.85 -9.09 66.17
N THR A 31 -39.39 -8.14 66.92
CA THR A 31 -40.85 -7.88 66.97
C THR A 31 -41.38 -7.48 65.59
N GLN A 32 -40.66 -6.62 64.86
CA GLN A 32 -41.08 -6.19 63.53
C GLN A 32 -40.98 -7.32 62.49
N LEU A 33 -39.94 -8.16 62.59
CA LEU A 33 -39.79 -9.35 61.76
C LEU A 33 -40.93 -10.33 62.02
N GLN A 34 -41.25 -10.60 63.29
CA GLN A 34 -42.36 -11.48 63.67
C GLN A 34 -43.70 -10.95 63.15
N SER A 35 -43.97 -9.64 63.31
CA SER A 35 -45.17 -9.02 62.75
C SER A 35 -45.25 -9.16 61.23
N THR A 36 -44.12 -9.02 60.53
CA THR A 36 -44.07 -9.21 59.07
C THR A 36 -44.34 -10.66 58.69
N ILE A 37 -43.76 -11.62 59.41
CA ILE A 37 -44.00 -13.06 59.23
C ILE A 37 -45.48 -13.39 59.44
N ASP A 38 -46.10 -12.84 60.49
CA ASP A 38 -47.51 -13.10 60.80
C ASP A 38 -48.44 -12.55 59.70
N VAL A 39 -48.15 -11.34 59.19
CA VAL A 39 -48.89 -10.73 58.08
C VAL A 39 -48.74 -11.55 56.80
N LEU A 40 -47.52 -11.96 56.45
CA LEU A 40 -47.26 -12.77 55.26
C LEU A 40 -47.91 -14.16 55.37
N THR A 41 -47.83 -14.79 56.54
CA THR A 41 -48.45 -16.09 56.81
C THR A 41 -49.97 -16.01 56.69
N THR A 42 -50.56 -14.95 57.24
CA THR A 42 -52.00 -14.68 57.12
C THR A 42 -52.40 -14.43 55.68
N GLY A 43 -51.64 -13.60 54.94
CA GLY A 43 -51.89 -13.32 53.53
C GLY A 43 -51.81 -14.57 52.66
N LEU A 44 -50.80 -15.42 52.87
CA LEU A 44 -50.63 -16.68 52.16
C LEU A 44 -51.76 -17.66 52.47
N THR A 45 -52.17 -17.77 53.73
CA THR A 45 -53.28 -18.63 54.16
C THR A 45 -54.59 -18.20 53.49
N ASN A 46 -54.86 -16.89 53.45
CA ASN A 46 -56.04 -16.35 52.78
C ASN A 46 -56.02 -16.62 51.27
N GLU A 47 -54.87 -16.45 50.61
CA GLU A 47 -54.74 -16.73 49.18
C GLU A 47 -54.94 -18.22 48.87
N PHE A 48 -54.37 -19.10 49.71
CA PHE A 48 -54.56 -20.54 49.59
C PHE A 48 -56.03 -20.94 49.71
N ASN A 49 -56.75 -20.37 50.69
CA ASN A 49 -58.18 -20.64 50.87
C ASN A 49 -59.00 -20.12 49.68
N ARG A 50 -58.76 -18.87 49.23
CA ARG A 50 -59.43 -18.30 48.06
C ARG A 50 -59.19 -19.12 46.79
N ALA A 51 -57.96 -19.58 46.56
CA ALA A 51 -57.60 -20.41 45.41
C ALA A 51 -58.31 -21.77 45.49
N THR A 52 -58.33 -22.39 46.67
CA THR A 52 -59.02 -23.67 46.90
C THR A 52 -60.53 -23.57 46.64
N GLU A 53 -61.16 -22.50 47.11
CA GLU A 53 -62.59 -22.25 46.84
C GLU A 53 -62.86 -22.03 45.34
N ALA A 54 -62.02 -21.25 44.67
CA ALA A 54 -62.14 -21.00 43.24
C ALA A 54 -61.97 -22.30 42.42
N GLU A 55 -60.97 -23.13 42.75
CA GLU A 55 -60.72 -24.41 42.10
C GLU A 55 -61.92 -25.36 42.26
N ASN A 56 -62.44 -25.48 43.48
CA ASN A 56 -63.62 -26.30 43.76
C ASN A 56 -64.86 -25.82 42.99
N LYS A 57 -65.05 -24.50 42.89
CA LYS A 57 -66.15 -23.92 42.11
C LYS A 57 -65.99 -24.21 40.61
N ILE A 58 -64.80 -24.02 40.04
CA ILE A 58 -64.51 -24.33 38.64
C ILE A 58 -64.78 -25.82 38.35
N LYS A 59 -64.35 -26.72 39.25
CA LYS A 59 -64.59 -28.15 39.12
C LYS A 59 -66.08 -28.50 39.11
N SER A 60 -66.86 -27.89 40.01
CA SER A 60 -68.31 -28.06 40.06
C SER A 60 -68.99 -27.54 38.79
N ASP A 61 -68.68 -26.31 38.38
CA ASP A 61 -69.26 -25.67 37.20
C ASP A 61 -68.95 -26.48 35.93
N LEU A 62 -67.70 -26.95 35.78
CA LEU A 62 -67.29 -27.78 34.65
C LEU A 62 -68.02 -29.13 34.63
N THR A 63 -68.22 -29.76 35.80
CA THR A 63 -68.95 -31.03 35.90
C THR A 63 -70.41 -30.87 35.46
N VAL A 64 -71.07 -29.78 35.88
CA VAL A 64 -72.44 -29.47 35.46
C VAL A 64 -72.50 -29.21 33.95
N GLU A 65 -71.55 -28.45 33.40
CA GLU A 65 -71.54 -28.10 31.97
C GLU A 65 -71.23 -29.30 31.06
N ILE A 66 -70.32 -30.19 31.47
CA ILE A 66 -70.08 -31.47 30.78
C ILE A 66 -71.35 -32.31 30.77
N ASN A 67 -72.01 -32.46 31.92
CA ASN A 67 -73.23 -33.28 32.01
C ASN A 67 -74.40 -32.71 31.20
N LYS A 68 -74.49 -31.38 31.01
CA LYS A 68 -75.49 -30.78 30.10
C LYS A 68 -75.22 -31.10 28.63
N LYS A 69 -73.95 -31.25 28.22
CA LYS A 69 -73.59 -31.48 26.81
C LYS A 69 -73.65 -32.95 26.40
N VAL A 70 -73.52 -33.88 27.35
CA VAL A 70 -73.52 -35.33 27.09
C VAL A 70 -74.88 -35.92 27.48
N ALA A 71 -75.91 -35.62 26.71
CA ALA A 71 -77.18 -36.35 26.85
C ALA A 71 -76.97 -37.80 26.37
N SER A 72 -77.45 -38.78 27.14
CA SER A 72 -77.41 -40.19 26.74
C SER A 72 -78.48 -40.44 25.70
N VAL A 73 -78.08 -40.67 24.45
CA VAL A 73 -79.00 -41.00 23.35
C VAL A 73 -78.96 -42.49 23.07
N THR A 74 -80.09 -43.17 23.23
CA THR A 74 -80.27 -44.58 22.85
C THR A 74 -81.44 -44.70 21.87
N ILE A 75 -81.40 -45.74 21.03
CA ILE A 75 -82.47 -46.05 20.09
C ILE A 75 -82.87 -47.50 20.37
N GLU A 76 -84.15 -47.71 20.67
CA GLU A 76 -84.69 -49.04 20.95
C GLU A 76 -85.66 -49.45 19.85
N LYS A 77 -85.50 -50.69 19.38
CA LYS A 77 -86.37 -51.28 18.35
C LYS A 77 -87.74 -51.56 18.94
N ASN A 78 -88.80 -51.22 18.22
CA ASN A 78 -90.16 -51.56 18.62
C ASN A 78 -90.34 -53.09 18.57
N SER A 79 -90.88 -53.68 19.63
CA SER A 79 -91.09 -55.14 19.72
C SER A 79 -92.09 -55.70 18.72
N THR A 80 -92.89 -54.83 18.10
CA THR A 80 -93.96 -55.19 17.15
C THR A 80 -93.63 -54.84 15.69
N SER A 81 -92.56 -54.07 15.43
CA SER A 81 -92.17 -53.68 14.07
C SER A 81 -90.67 -53.50 13.94
N ASP A 82 -90.10 -54.16 12.93
CA ASP A 82 -88.66 -54.10 12.65
C ASP A 82 -88.20 -52.78 12.04
N LEU A 83 -89.15 -51.94 11.64
CA LEU A 83 -88.93 -50.68 10.94
C LEU A 83 -89.23 -49.46 11.81
N GLN A 84 -89.70 -49.65 13.04
CA GLN A 84 -90.00 -48.56 13.97
C GLN A 84 -89.07 -48.63 15.17
N TYR A 85 -88.51 -47.48 15.52
CA TYR A 85 -87.61 -47.33 16.65
C TYR A 85 -88.01 -46.11 17.46
N THR A 86 -87.87 -46.20 18.78
CA THR A 86 -88.06 -45.06 19.68
C THR A 86 -86.70 -44.50 20.09
N LEU A 87 -86.53 -43.20 19.88
CA LEU A 87 -85.35 -42.45 20.31
C LEU A 87 -85.55 -42.05 21.77
N TYR A 88 -84.60 -42.42 22.63
CA TYR A 88 -84.56 -42.00 24.03
C TYR A 88 -83.42 -41.03 24.26
N VAL A 89 -83.71 -39.94 24.96
CA VAL A 89 -82.74 -38.96 25.44
C VAL A 89 -82.83 -38.96 26.97
N ASP A 90 -81.73 -39.32 27.62
CA ASP A 90 -81.64 -39.52 29.08
C ASP A 90 -82.72 -40.48 29.62
N GLY A 91 -82.97 -41.56 28.87
CA GLY A 91 -83.97 -42.59 29.21
C GLY A 91 -85.43 -42.17 29.02
N LYS A 92 -85.69 -40.97 28.47
CA LYS A 92 -87.05 -40.52 28.14
C LYS A 92 -87.29 -40.56 26.63
N PRO A 93 -88.45 -41.06 26.17
CA PRO A 93 -88.77 -41.08 24.75
C PRO A 93 -88.85 -39.64 24.23
N SER A 94 -88.03 -39.33 23.24
CA SER A 94 -87.87 -37.99 22.66
C SER A 94 -88.28 -37.92 21.18
N GLY A 95 -88.56 -39.06 20.55
CA GLY A 95 -89.04 -39.11 19.18
C GLY A 95 -89.21 -40.53 18.66
N GLU A 96 -89.83 -40.65 17.50
CA GLU A 96 -89.95 -41.92 16.77
C GLU A 96 -89.16 -41.82 15.47
N VAL A 97 -88.45 -42.90 15.14
CA VAL A 97 -87.74 -43.08 13.87
C VAL A 97 -88.44 -44.21 13.12
N ASN A 98 -89.06 -43.85 12.00
CA ASN A 98 -89.71 -44.80 11.11
C ASN A 98 -88.85 -44.97 9.85
N ILE A 99 -88.37 -46.20 9.64
CA ILE A 99 -87.67 -46.58 8.40
C ILE A 99 -88.74 -46.89 7.35
N PRO A 100 -88.80 -46.16 6.22
CA PRO A 100 -89.76 -46.44 5.16
C PRO A 100 -89.57 -47.87 4.66
N LYS A 101 -90.66 -48.64 4.59
CA LYS A 101 -90.62 -50.00 4.04
C LYS A 101 -90.13 -50.01 2.58
N ASP A 102 -90.37 -48.92 1.85
CA ASP A 102 -90.23 -48.75 0.40
C ASP A 102 -88.84 -48.91 -0.23
N GLN A 103 -87.80 -49.15 0.57
CA GLN A 103 -86.41 -49.20 0.08
C GLN A 103 -85.57 -50.28 0.75
N LEU A 104 -86.21 -51.26 1.41
CA LEU A 104 -85.46 -52.35 2.04
C LEU A 104 -85.11 -53.41 0.99
N LEU A 105 -83.84 -53.42 0.57
CA LEU A 105 -83.29 -54.52 -0.23
C LEU A 105 -83.25 -55.79 0.61
N THR A 106 -83.98 -56.83 0.19
CA THR A 106 -84.09 -58.09 0.93
C THR A 106 -83.28 -59.23 0.32
N ASN A 107 -83.04 -59.21 -0.99
CA ASN A 107 -82.22 -60.23 -1.67
C ASN A 107 -81.49 -59.65 -2.89
N VAL A 108 -80.31 -60.18 -3.16
CA VAL A 108 -79.56 -59.98 -4.41
C VAL A 108 -79.13 -61.33 -4.93
N GLU A 109 -79.52 -61.67 -6.15
CA GLU A 109 -79.21 -62.96 -6.77
C GLU A 109 -78.63 -62.77 -8.17
N TYR A 110 -77.63 -63.57 -8.53
CA TYR A 110 -77.09 -63.63 -9.89
C TYR A 110 -77.69 -64.82 -10.65
N LEU A 111 -78.42 -64.53 -11.72
CA LEU A 111 -79.06 -65.51 -12.58
C LEU A 111 -78.13 -65.83 -13.75
N ALA A 112 -77.27 -66.84 -13.57
CA ALA A 112 -76.19 -67.15 -14.50
C ALA A 112 -76.64 -67.47 -15.93
N GLY A 113 -77.83 -68.07 -16.10
CA GLY A 113 -78.40 -68.40 -17.42
C GLY A 113 -78.87 -67.17 -18.21
N GLU A 114 -79.28 -66.11 -17.51
CA GLU A 114 -79.81 -64.88 -18.11
C GLU A 114 -78.81 -63.72 -18.05
N LYS A 115 -77.69 -63.89 -17.32
CA LYS A 115 -76.67 -62.84 -17.09
C LYS A 115 -77.29 -61.58 -16.49
N ILE A 116 -78.16 -61.77 -15.50
CA ILE A 116 -78.86 -60.69 -14.77
C ILE A 116 -78.51 -60.76 -13.29
N ILE A 117 -78.27 -59.58 -12.69
CA ILE A 117 -78.30 -59.42 -11.23
C ILE A 117 -79.68 -58.90 -10.85
N ARG A 118 -80.41 -59.70 -10.07
CA ARG A 118 -81.76 -59.42 -9.61
C ARG A 118 -81.73 -58.84 -8.21
N PHE A 119 -82.29 -57.66 -8.04
CA PHE A 119 -82.49 -57.00 -6.75
C PHE A 119 -83.96 -57.13 -6.34
N THR A 120 -84.21 -57.68 -5.16
CA THR A 120 -85.55 -57.78 -4.57
C THR A 120 -85.69 -56.78 -3.45
N PHE A 121 -86.65 -55.87 -3.57
CA PHE A 121 -87.00 -54.90 -2.56
C PHE A 121 -88.33 -55.28 -1.92
N GLU A 122 -88.42 -55.18 -0.60
CA GLU A 122 -89.73 -55.10 0.04
C GLU A 122 -90.21 -53.65 -0.03
N THR A 123 -91.46 -53.42 -0.39
CA THR A 123 -92.06 -52.07 -0.46
C THR A 123 -93.39 -52.03 0.29
N THR A 124 -93.96 -50.84 0.54
CA THR A 124 -95.31 -50.67 1.11
C THR A 124 -96.39 -51.38 0.30
N SER A 125 -96.20 -51.52 -1.00
CA SER A 125 -97.15 -52.18 -1.91
C SER A 125 -96.85 -53.66 -2.15
N GLY A 126 -95.85 -54.23 -1.46
CA GLY A 126 -95.41 -55.63 -1.62
C GLY A 126 -93.99 -55.76 -2.17
N VAL A 127 -93.62 -56.96 -2.63
CA VAL A 127 -92.29 -57.24 -3.18
C VAL A 127 -92.14 -56.61 -4.57
N SER A 128 -91.07 -55.84 -4.77
CA SER A 128 -90.67 -55.25 -6.06
C SER A 128 -89.33 -55.85 -6.49
N VAL A 129 -89.15 -56.04 -7.80
CA VAL A 129 -87.93 -56.63 -8.37
C VAL A 129 -87.36 -55.69 -9.42
N THR A 130 -86.05 -55.46 -9.38
CA THR A 130 -85.30 -54.72 -10.40
C THR A 130 -84.15 -55.58 -10.90
N ASP A 131 -84.11 -55.78 -12.20
CA ASP A 131 -83.11 -56.60 -12.87
C ASP A 131 -82.08 -55.69 -13.55
N VAL A 132 -80.79 -55.93 -13.29
CA VAL A 132 -79.67 -55.28 -13.97
C VAL A 132 -79.06 -56.28 -14.94
N ASN A 133 -79.17 -55.98 -16.23
CA ASN A 133 -78.52 -56.77 -17.27
C ASN A 133 -77.01 -56.53 -17.22
N VAL A 134 -76.25 -57.61 -17.04
CA VAL A 134 -74.79 -57.59 -17.01
C VAL A 134 -74.17 -58.35 -18.19
N ALA A 135 -74.95 -58.67 -19.22
CA ALA A 135 -74.49 -59.35 -20.43
C ALA A 135 -73.39 -58.58 -21.18
N ASP A 136 -73.42 -57.24 -21.13
CA ASP A 136 -72.45 -56.37 -21.81
C ASP A 136 -71.19 -56.08 -20.96
N LEU A 137 -71.12 -56.54 -19.71
CA LEU A 137 -69.91 -56.43 -18.91
C LEU A 137 -68.83 -57.35 -19.49
N VAL A 138 -67.74 -56.73 -19.93
CA VAL A 138 -66.64 -57.32 -20.71
C VAL A 138 -65.82 -58.38 -19.94
N ASP A 139 -66.10 -58.59 -18.65
CA ASP A 139 -65.37 -59.54 -17.79
C ASP A 139 -65.78 -61.00 -17.96
N THR A 140 -66.69 -61.32 -18.89
CA THR A 140 -66.82 -62.71 -19.34
C THR A 140 -65.73 -62.99 -20.37
N TYR A 141 -64.51 -63.28 -19.91
CA TYR A 141 -63.49 -63.87 -20.77
C TYR A 141 -64.04 -65.20 -21.31
N ILE A 142 -64.46 -65.22 -22.58
CA ILE A 142 -64.68 -66.47 -23.29
C ILE A 142 -63.29 -67.00 -23.62
N ALA A 143 -62.80 -67.88 -22.76
CA ALA A 143 -61.67 -68.74 -23.04
C ALA A 143 -61.76 -69.30 -24.46
N GLY A 144 -60.88 -68.88 -25.35
CA GLY A 144 -60.65 -69.57 -26.62
C GLY A 144 -59.83 -70.85 -26.39
N ASP A 145 -59.65 -71.67 -27.43
CA ASP A 145 -58.92 -72.95 -27.31
C ASP A 145 -57.48 -72.83 -26.78
N GLY A 146 -56.89 -71.63 -26.85
CA GLY A 146 -55.53 -71.35 -26.38
C GLY A 146 -55.39 -70.98 -24.90
N LEU A 147 -56.46 -70.54 -24.23
CA LEU A 147 -56.44 -70.04 -22.85
C LEU A 147 -57.75 -70.45 -22.18
N THR A 148 -57.70 -71.34 -21.20
CA THR A 148 -58.89 -71.87 -20.50
C THR A 148 -58.90 -71.45 -19.04
N LEU A 149 -60.10 -71.26 -18.47
CA LEU A 149 -60.31 -70.97 -17.05
C LEU A 149 -61.18 -72.06 -16.44
N VAL A 150 -60.60 -72.89 -15.58
CA VAL A 150 -61.29 -73.96 -14.84
C VAL A 150 -60.91 -73.84 -13.37
N ASP A 151 -61.88 -73.91 -12.45
CA ASP A 151 -61.68 -73.80 -11.00
C ASP A 151 -60.85 -72.58 -10.57
N ASN A 152 -61.11 -71.41 -11.17
CA ASN A 152 -60.36 -70.16 -10.97
C ASN A 152 -58.86 -70.22 -11.32
N LYS A 153 -58.45 -71.18 -12.14
CA LYS A 153 -57.09 -71.30 -12.64
C LYS A 153 -57.03 -71.10 -14.15
N PHE A 154 -56.28 -70.10 -14.59
CA PHE A 154 -55.95 -69.92 -16.01
C PHE A 154 -54.94 -70.99 -16.43
N SER A 155 -55.20 -71.63 -17.57
CA SER A 155 -54.24 -72.52 -18.23
C SER A 155 -54.09 -72.14 -19.70
N VAL A 156 -52.88 -72.32 -20.24
CA VAL A 156 -52.56 -71.99 -21.64
C VAL A 156 -52.32 -73.29 -22.40
N LYS A 157 -52.90 -73.44 -23.59
CA LYS A 157 -52.66 -74.60 -24.45
C LYS A 157 -51.53 -74.28 -25.44
N LYS A 158 -50.48 -75.11 -25.45
CA LYS A 158 -49.48 -75.09 -26.53
C LYS A 158 -50.11 -75.72 -27.78
N SER A 159 -50.14 -74.98 -28.89
CA SER A 159 -50.70 -75.48 -30.15
C SER A 159 -49.81 -76.54 -30.80
N ASP A 160 -50.41 -77.51 -31.48
CA ASP A 160 -49.68 -78.53 -32.25
C ASP A 160 -48.85 -77.86 -33.35
N GLY A 161 -47.57 -78.21 -33.44
CA GLY A 161 -46.61 -77.56 -34.34
C GLY A 161 -45.88 -76.34 -33.76
N SER A 162 -46.18 -75.94 -32.53
CA SER A 162 -45.34 -74.97 -31.81
C SER A 162 -43.93 -75.50 -31.64
N GLN A 163 -42.93 -74.64 -31.85
CA GLN A 163 -41.52 -75.02 -31.78
C GLN A 163 -41.15 -75.64 -30.43
N SER A 164 -40.12 -76.49 -30.43
CA SER A 164 -39.68 -77.21 -29.22
C SER A 164 -39.23 -76.27 -28.10
N TYR A 165 -38.80 -75.05 -28.44
CA TYR A 165 -38.33 -74.07 -27.47
C TYR A 165 -39.42 -73.42 -26.62
N LEU A 166 -40.71 -73.69 -26.83
CA LEU A 166 -41.78 -73.23 -25.94
C LEU A 166 -42.33 -74.40 -25.15
N GLU A 167 -42.28 -74.33 -23.82
CA GLU A 167 -42.82 -75.35 -22.92
C GLU A 167 -43.90 -74.72 -22.03
N VAL A 168 -45.00 -75.44 -21.81
CA VAL A 168 -46.05 -75.04 -20.87
C VAL A 168 -46.11 -76.09 -19.77
N THR A 169 -45.81 -75.68 -18.54
CA THR A 169 -45.80 -76.53 -17.35
C THR A 169 -46.77 -75.99 -16.30
N ALA A 170 -46.86 -76.67 -15.15
CA ALA A 170 -47.65 -76.20 -14.01
C ALA A 170 -47.17 -74.84 -13.46
N ASP A 171 -45.89 -74.49 -13.69
CA ASP A 171 -45.25 -73.26 -13.22
C ASP A 171 -45.40 -72.09 -14.21
N GLY A 172 -45.92 -72.34 -15.42
CA GLY A 172 -46.18 -71.32 -16.43
C GLY A 172 -45.60 -71.66 -17.81
N VAL A 173 -45.26 -70.63 -18.58
CA VAL A 173 -44.69 -70.75 -19.93
C VAL A 173 -43.20 -70.48 -19.87
N LYS A 174 -42.38 -71.44 -20.33
CA LYS A 174 -40.92 -71.35 -20.35
C LYS A 174 -40.40 -71.41 -21.78
N VAL A 175 -39.34 -70.64 -22.05
CA VAL A 175 -38.52 -70.81 -23.25
C VAL A 175 -37.35 -71.75 -22.93
N VAL A 176 -37.18 -72.84 -23.68
CA VAL A 176 -36.14 -73.88 -23.52
C VAL A 176 -35.26 -73.94 -24.78
N GLY A 177 -33.99 -74.35 -24.68
CA GLY A 177 -33.15 -74.54 -25.87
C GLY A 177 -32.31 -73.34 -26.33
N VAL A 178 -32.44 -72.16 -25.70
CA VAL A 178 -31.70 -70.95 -26.12
C VAL A 178 -30.21 -71.08 -25.82
N ASP A 179 -29.86 -71.62 -24.66
CA ASP A 179 -28.45 -71.80 -24.26
C ASP A 179 -27.77 -72.86 -25.15
N GLU A 180 -28.43 -73.98 -25.45
CA GLU A 180 -27.90 -74.98 -26.38
C GLU A 180 -27.75 -74.43 -27.81
N ALA A 181 -28.69 -73.60 -28.28
CA ALA A 181 -28.62 -72.96 -29.59
C ALA A 181 -27.49 -71.92 -29.69
N LEU A 182 -27.21 -71.19 -28.61
CA LEU A 182 -26.08 -70.26 -28.52
C LEU A 182 -24.75 -70.99 -28.49
N ALA A 183 -24.66 -72.14 -27.81
CA ALA A 183 -23.45 -72.96 -27.77
C ALA A 183 -23.02 -73.45 -29.16
N LEU A 184 -23.96 -73.69 -30.08
CA LEU A 184 -23.65 -74.04 -31.48
C LEU A 184 -23.17 -72.86 -32.32
N LYS A 185 -23.50 -71.61 -31.96
CA LYS A 185 -23.01 -70.41 -32.66
C LYS A 185 -21.61 -69.98 -32.21
N ALA A 186 -21.21 -70.37 -31.00
CA ALA A 186 -19.83 -70.29 -30.55
C ALA A 186 -19.13 -71.63 -30.86
N ASN A 187 -18.72 -71.84 -32.11
CA ASN A 187 -17.92 -73.01 -32.45
C ASN A 187 -16.60 -72.97 -31.65
N ALA A 188 -16.47 -73.83 -30.64
CA ALA A 188 -15.19 -74.05 -29.95
C ALA A 188 -14.06 -74.46 -30.92
N ALA A 189 -14.41 -74.93 -32.12
CA ALA A 189 -13.46 -75.23 -33.20
C ALA A 189 -12.76 -74.00 -33.81
N ASP A 190 -13.28 -72.79 -33.59
CA ASP A 190 -12.74 -71.53 -34.12
C ASP A 190 -11.95 -70.72 -33.06
N VAL A 191 -11.78 -71.27 -31.85
CA VAL A 191 -11.06 -70.65 -30.74
C VAL A 191 -9.91 -71.56 -30.33
N TYR A 192 -8.68 -71.20 -30.68
CA TYR A 192 -7.48 -71.98 -30.36
C TYR A 192 -6.72 -71.38 -29.17
N THR A 193 -6.20 -72.25 -28.31
CA THR A 193 -5.24 -71.91 -27.27
C THR A 193 -3.83 -71.75 -27.85
N LYS A 194 -2.92 -71.13 -27.09
CA LYS A 194 -1.53 -70.90 -27.51
C LYS A 194 -0.81 -72.21 -27.86
N ASP A 195 -0.97 -73.22 -27.01
CA ASP A 195 -0.35 -74.54 -27.19
C ASP A 195 -0.86 -75.25 -28.46
N GLU A 196 -2.14 -75.08 -28.81
CA GLU A 196 -2.73 -75.65 -30.04
C GLU A 196 -2.21 -74.99 -31.32
N ILE A 197 -1.95 -73.67 -31.29
CA ILE A 197 -1.39 -72.94 -32.43
C ILE A 197 0.08 -73.34 -32.65
N GLU A 198 0.85 -73.46 -31.56
CA GLU A 198 2.25 -73.88 -31.60
C GLU A 198 2.38 -75.33 -32.11
N ALA A 199 1.51 -76.25 -31.64
CA ALA A 199 1.47 -77.63 -32.11
C ALA A 199 1.06 -77.77 -33.59
N LYS A 200 0.21 -76.87 -34.11
CA LYS A 200 -0.23 -76.88 -35.52
C LYS A 200 0.73 -76.17 -36.48
N GLY A 201 1.74 -75.47 -35.97
CA GLY A 201 2.76 -74.82 -36.81
C GLY A 201 2.23 -73.67 -37.67
N TYR A 202 1.16 -72.99 -37.25
CA TYR A 202 0.58 -71.89 -38.04
C TYR A 202 1.44 -70.61 -38.06
N LEU A 203 2.42 -70.50 -37.17
CA LEU A 203 3.34 -69.36 -37.10
C LEU A 203 4.78 -69.89 -36.92
N THR A 204 5.37 -70.38 -38.01
CA THR A 204 6.74 -70.95 -37.98
C THR A 204 7.82 -69.88 -37.93
N GLU A 205 7.59 -68.71 -38.53
CA GLU A 205 8.50 -67.56 -38.50
C GLU A 205 7.71 -66.24 -38.47
N HIS A 206 8.18 -65.28 -37.69
CA HIS A 206 7.69 -63.89 -37.75
C HIS A 206 8.18 -63.22 -39.05
N GLN A 207 7.51 -62.15 -39.50
CA GLN A 207 8.05 -61.33 -40.59
C GLN A 207 9.46 -60.83 -40.23
N ASP A 208 10.40 -60.93 -41.17
CA ASP A 208 11.72 -60.36 -40.99
C ASP A 208 11.63 -58.83 -40.91
N VAL A 209 12.09 -58.28 -39.79
CA VAL A 209 12.12 -56.84 -39.50
C VAL A 209 13.54 -56.29 -39.47
N SER A 210 14.53 -57.07 -39.92
CA SER A 210 15.94 -56.66 -40.02
C SER A 210 16.19 -55.44 -40.91
N SER A 211 15.24 -55.11 -41.79
CA SER A 211 15.30 -53.90 -42.63
C SER A 211 14.91 -52.60 -41.89
N PHE A 212 14.43 -52.68 -40.64
CA PHE A 212 14.10 -51.50 -39.84
C PHE A 212 15.28 -51.08 -38.97
N VAL A 213 15.40 -49.77 -38.76
CA VAL A 213 16.43 -49.21 -37.87
C VAL A 213 16.23 -49.70 -36.44
N THR A 214 17.32 -50.08 -35.80
CA THR A 214 17.33 -50.41 -34.38
C THR A 214 17.18 -49.15 -33.52
N LYS A 215 16.80 -49.33 -32.26
CA LYS A 215 16.72 -48.22 -31.30
C LYS A 215 18.08 -47.54 -31.11
N ASP A 216 19.16 -48.31 -31.16
CA ASP A 216 20.52 -47.82 -30.96
C ASP A 216 20.99 -46.97 -32.15
N GLU A 217 20.73 -47.42 -33.38
CA GLU A 217 21.01 -46.63 -34.59
C GLU A 217 20.21 -45.32 -34.61
N LEU A 218 18.93 -45.36 -34.22
CA LEU A 218 18.11 -44.16 -34.12
C LEU A 218 18.62 -43.20 -33.02
N ALA A 219 19.13 -43.73 -31.90
CA ALA A 219 19.71 -42.93 -30.84
C ALA A 219 21.02 -42.25 -31.29
N GLU A 220 21.88 -42.95 -32.02
CA GLU A 220 23.12 -42.39 -32.56
C GLU A 220 22.84 -41.26 -33.56
N VAL A 221 21.85 -41.44 -34.43
CA VAL A 221 21.41 -40.39 -35.37
C VAL A 221 20.90 -39.16 -34.61
N LYS A 222 20.09 -39.33 -33.56
CA LYS A 222 19.61 -38.21 -32.73
C LYS A 222 20.76 -37.45 -32.07
N ILE A 223 21.78 -38.15 -31.57
CA ILE A 223 22.96 -37.51 -30.97
C ILE A 223 23.68 -36.67 -32.02
N LYS A 224 23.98 -37.22 -33.20
CA LYS A 224 24.64 -36.48 -34.31
C LYS A 224 23.85 -35.23 -34.72
N VAL A 225 22.52 -35.35 -34.84
CA VAL A 225 21.64 -34.22 -35.18
C VAL A 225 21.70 -33.13 -34.10
N ASN A 226 21.64 -33.50 -32.83
CA ASN A 226 21.72 -32.54 -31.73
C ASN A 226 23.09 -31.85 -31.69
N THR A 227 24.19 -32.59 -31.84
CA THR A 227 25.54 -32.03 -31.91
C THR A 227 25.68 -31.02 -33.05
N ASN A 228 25.20 -31.37 -34.25
CA ASN A 228 25.23 -30.45 -35.39
C ASN A 228 24.39 -29.20 -35.14
N THR A 229 23.21 -29.35 -34.53
CA THR A 229 22.32 -28.22 -34.19
C THR A 229 23.00 -27.26 -33.22
N SER A 230 23.66 -27.78 -32.19
CA SER A 230 24.44 -26.96 -31.25
C SER A 230 25.59 -26.24 -31.94
N ALA A 231 26.39 -26.94 -32.75
CA ALA A 231 27.52 -26.33 -33.47
C ALA A 231 27.09 -25.20 -34.40
N VAL A 232 25.97 -25.37 -35.12
CA VAL A 232 25.38 -24.33 -35.97
C VAL A 232 24.92 -23.13 -35.13
N THR A 233 24.29 -23.38 -33.98
CA THR A 233 23.82 -22.31 -33.08
C THR A 233 24.99 -21.48 -32.53
N ASP A 234 26.08 -22.14 -32.13
CA ASP A 234 27.28 -21.48 -31.65
C ASP A 234 27.93 -20.60 -32.74
N GLU A 235 27.98 -21.10 -33.98
CA GLU A 235 28.51 -20.33 -35.11
C GLU A 235 27.66 -19.11 -35.44
N VAL A 236 26.33 -19.24 -35.43
CA VAL A 236 25.42 -18.09 -35.62
C VAL A 236 25.65 -17.04 -34.54
N THR A 237 25.90 -17.46 -33.29
CA THR A 237 26.16 -16.55 -32.18
C THR A 237 27.49 -15.82 -32.37
N ARG A 238 28.56 -16.53 -32.76
CA ARG A 238 29.87 -15.92 -33.08
C ARG A 238 29.77 -14.94 -34.24
N ALA A 239 29.08 -15.31 -35.31
CA ALA A 239 28.90 -14.46 -36.49
C ALA A 239 28.20 -13.14 -36.12
N LYS A 240 27.10 -13.21 -35.34
CA LYS A 240 26.40 -12.01 -34.86
C LYS A 240 27.27 -11.12 -33.99
N ALA A 241 28.07 -11.70 -33.09
CA ALA A 241 28.99 -10.92 -32.26
C ALA A 241 30.04 -10.19 -33.12
N LYS A 242 30.58 -10.86 -34.15
CA LYS A 242 31.56 -10.25 -35.06
C LYS A 242 30.94 -9.19 -35.96
N GLU A 243 29.68 -9.37 -36.37
CA GLU A 243 28.90 -8.37 -37.10
C GLU A 243 28.72 -7.09 -36.27
N ILE A 244 28.40 -7.21 -34.97
CA ILE A 244 28.30 -6.06 -34.06
C ILE A 244 29.65 -5.33 -33.95
N GLU A 245 30.75 -6.06 -33.74
CA GLU A 245 32.10 -5.46 -33.64
C GLU A 245 32.50 -4.71 -34.92
N LEU A 246 32.15 -5.26 -36.09
CA LEU A 246 32.37 -4.60 -37.37
C LEU A 246 31.52 -3.32 -37.49
N LEU A 247 30.25 -3.36 -37.09
CA LEU A 247 29.36 -2.19 -37.11
C LEU A 247 29.86 -1.08 -36.19
N ASP A 248 30.34 -1.42 -34.99
CA ASP A 248 30.94 -0.45 -34.07
C ASP A 248 32.22 0.14 -34.66
N THR A 249 33.08 -0.68 -35.28
CA THR A 249 34.29 -0.20 -35.97
C THR A 249 33.95 0.73 -37.15
N ILE A 250 32.89 0.43 -37.92
CA ILE A 250 32.43 1.30 -39.00
C ILE A 250 31.93 2.63 -38.41
N ARG A 251 31.12 2.58 -37.35
CA ARG A 251 30.60 3.80 -36.68
C ARG A 251 31.72 4.68 -36.12
N ASP A 252 32.77 4.08 -35.56
CA ASP A 252 33.92 4.81 -35.03
C ASP A 252 34.78 5.42 -36.16
N ASN A 253 34.77 4.81 -37.36
CA ASN A 253 35.51 5.29 -38.53
C ASN A 253 34.70 6.24 -39.43
N GLU A 254 33.38 6.32 -39.27
CA GLU A 254 32.56 7.31 -39.93
C GLU A 254 32.92 8.70 -39.38
N TRP A 255 33.52 9.54 -40.22
CA TRP A 255 33.67 10.97 -39.94
C TRP A 255 32.28 11.59 -39.89
N GLY A 256 31.70 11.72 -38.70
CA GLY A 256 30.37 12.29 -38.50
C GLY A 256 30.29 13.72 -39.02
N VAL A 257 29.53 13.92 -40.10
CA VAL A 257 28.99 15.24 -40.45
C VAL A 257 27.89 15.53 -39.44
N GLN A 258 28.17 16.32 -38.41
CA GLN A 258 27.14 16.77 -37.47
C GLN A 258 26.31 17.87 -38.15
N GLU A 259 25.04 17.56 -38.44
CA GLU A 259 24.04 18.57 -38.78
C GLU A 259 23.70 19.38 -37.51
N GLY A 260 24.16 20.63 -37.45
CA GLY A 260 23.73 21.58 -36.43
C GLY A 260 24.86 22.23 -35.65
N GLN A 261 25.22 23.45 -36.10
CA GLN A 261 26.00 24.45 -35.37
C GLN A 261 27.34 23.99 -34.75
N HIS A 262 28.33 23.75 -35.62
CA HIS A 262 29.72 23.91 -35.22
C HIS A 262 30.25 25.28 -35.62
N LEU A 263 30.51 26.11 -34.63
CA LEU A 263 31.31 27.33 -34.77
C LEU A 263 32.79 26.93 -34.90
N GLY A 264 33.23 26.55 -36.10
CA GLY A 264 34.66 26.35 -36.39
C GLY A 264 35.07 25.15 -37.26
N GLY A 265 34.15 24.48 -37.98
CA GLY A 265 34.49 23.39 -38.91
C GLY A 265 34.52 23.82 -40.39
N ILE A 266 35.42 23.23 -41.19
CA ILE A 266 35.43 23.40 -42.66
C ILE A 266 34.35 22.49 -43.26
N ILE A 267 33.29 23.06 -43.83
CA ILE A 267 32.26 22.30 -44.54
C ILE A 267 32.69 22.13 -45.99
N LEU A 268 32.93 20.87 -46.41
CA LEU A 268 33.33 20.50 -47.76
C LEU A 268 32.10 20.00 -48.56
N ASN A 269 31.66 20.79 -49.53
CA ASN A 269 30.66 20.46 -50.52
C ASN A 269 31.29 19.77 -51.73
N LYS A 270 30.84 18.55 -52.00
CA LYS A 270 31.25 17.76 -53.16
C LYS A 270 30.30 17.99 -54.33
N GLU A 271 30.79 18.56 -55.41
CA GLU A 271 30.09 18.58 -56.69
C GLU A 271 30.56 17.40 -57.55
N VAL A 272 29.64 16.50 -57.87
CA VAL A 272 29.93 15.28 -58.63
C VAL A 272 29.91 15.60 -60.12
N ASN A 273 31.08 15.53 -60.76
CA ASN A 273 31.21 15.80 -62.19
C ASN A 273 31.27 14.50 -62.97
N LYS A 274 30.43 14.38 -64.01
CA LYS A 274 30.30 13.16 -64.83
C LYS A 274 31.56 12.80 -65.65
N GLY A 275 32.63 13.59 -65.57
CA GLY A 275 33.92 13.38 -66.25
C GLY A 275 35.00 12.70 -65.42
N GLY A 276 34.70 12.24 -64.21
CA GLY A 276 35.61 11.36 -63.45
C GLY A 276 36.54 12.06 -62.45
N THR A 277 36.27 13.31 -62.08
CA THR A 277 36.86 13.90 -60.87
C THR A 277 35.81 14.80 -60.22
N ASP A 278 35.38 14.39 -59.03
CA ASP A 278 34.48 15.20 -58.22
C ASP A 278 35.25 16.37 -57.62
N ILE A 279 34.65 17.56 -57.62
CA ILE A 279 35.27 18.74 -57.04
C ILE A 279 34.80 18.84 -55.58
N LEU A 280 35.74 18.77 -54.64
CA LEU A 280 35.48 19.15 -53.27
C LEU A 280 35.73 20.66 -53.14
N SER A 281 34.67 21.41 -52.90
CA SER A 281 34.70 22.84 -52.61
C SER A 281 34.34 23.06 -51.14
N ALA A 282 35.01 23.96 -50.44
CA ALA A 282 34.66 24.28 -49.06
C ALA A 282 34.27 25.74 -48.92
N THR A 283 33.20 26.00 -48.16
CA THR A 283 32.97 27.33 -47.60
C THR A 283 33.42 27.30 -46.15
N VAL A 284 34.52 27.99 -45.84
CA VAL A 284 34.98 28.15 -44.47
C VAL A 284 34.16 29.27 -43.83
N VAL A 285 33.16 28.90 -43.04
CA VAL A 285 32.38 29.84 -42.22
C VAL A 285 33.04 29.92 -40.85
N LEU A 286 33.70 31.05 -40.56
CA LEU A 286 34.30 31.31 -39.26
C LEU A 286 33.30 32.05 -38.37
N SER A 287 33.27 31.70 -37.08
CA SER A 287 32.44 32.37 -36.08
C SER A 287 32.80 33.86 -35.96
N GLU A 288 31.79 34.73 -35.84
CA GLU A 288 31.97 36.17 -35.57
C GLU A 288 32.25 36.48 -34.09
N MET A 289 32.36 35.46 -33.23
CA MET A 289 32.62 35.64 -31.80
C MET A 289 34.06 36.10 -31.53
N ALA A 290 34.22 37.06 -30.61
CA ALA A 290 35.48 37.70 -30.26
C ALA A 290 36.51 36.80 -29.55
N SER A 291 36.29 35.49 -29.43
CA SER A 291 37.20 34.55 -28.75
C SER A 291 37.82 33.51 -29.67
N ASN A 292 37.59 33.59 -30.99
CA ASN A 292 38.08 32.59 -31.94
C ASN A 292 39.48 32.90 -32.46
N ALA A 293 40.32 31.86 -32.48
CA ALA A 293 41.70 31.94 -32.94
C ALA A 293 41.85 31.94 -34.47
N LEU A 294 40.78 32.10 -35.25
CA LEU A 294 40.80 32.22 -36.71
C LEU A 294 39.70 33.20 -37.18
N ILE A 295 40.03 34.30 -37.86
CA ILE A 295 39.08 35.33 -38.36
C ILE A 295 39.22 35.50 -39.88
N ASN A 296 38.10 35.69 -40.59
CA ASN A 296 38.06 36.05 -42.02
C ASN A 296 37.60 37.51 -42.16
N ASP A 297 38.46 38.39 -42.65
CA ASP A 297 38.14 39.79 -42.93
C ASP A 297 38.46 40.10 -44.40
N LYS A 298 37.42 40.42 -45.19
CA LYS A 298 37.48 40.74 -46.63
C LYS A 298 38.33 39.75 -47.47
N GLY A 299 38.26 38.46 -47.16
CA GLY A 299 38.88 37.39 -47.97
C GLY A 299 40.30 36.97 -47.54
N SER A 300 40.80 37.46 -46.39
CA SER A 300 42.06 37.00 -45.79
C SER A 300 41.82 36.31 -44.44
N LEU A 301 42.56 35.23 -44.16
CA LEU A 301 42.40 34.37 -42.97
C LEU A 301 43.52 34.64 -41.93
N TYR A 302 43.17 34.91 -40.67
CA TYR A 302 44.11 35.27 -39.61
C TYR A 302 44.02 34.33 -38.41
N VAL A 303 45.14 33.78 -37.91
CA VAL A 303 45.20 32.93 -36.70
C VAL A 303 45.07 33.75 -35.40
N SER A 304 43.87 34.29 -35.15
CA SER A 304 43.35 34.94 -33.94
C SER A 304 43.15 36.43 -34.08
N ASN A 305 42.30 36.97 -33.21
CA ASN A 305 42.08 38.40 -33.02
C ASN A 305 43.34 39.20 -32.68
N GLN A 306 44.44 38.56 -32.25
CA GLN A 306 45.74 39.22 -32.10
C GLN A 306 46.63 39.13 -33.37
N ALA A 307 46.34 38.22 -34.29
CA ALA A 307 47.10 38.05 -35.54
C ALA A 307 46.56 38.90 -36.71
N LYS A 308 45.38 39.52 -36.56
CA LYS A 308 44.85 40.52 -37.50
C LYS A 308 45.80 41.72 -37.68
N ASP A 309 46.62 42.01 -36.68
CA ASP A 309 47.48 43.19 -36.65
C ASP A 309 48.86 43.00 -37.32
N TYR A 310 49.16 41.83 -37.93
CA TYR A 310 50.53 41.51 -38.38
C TYR A 310 50.80 41.27 -39.89
N ASN A 311 49.81 41.17 -40.82
CA ASN A 311 49.98 41.40 -42.30
C ASN A 311 48.72 41.02 -43.13
N LEU A 312 48.21 41.71 -44.18
CA LEU A 312 48.35 43.05 -44.77
C LEU A 312 47.29 43.24 -45.89
N ALA A 313 46.80 44.47 -46.09
CA ALA A 313 46.38 44.92 -47.43
C ALA A 313 47.21 46.10 -47.98
N ASP A 314 48.13 46.69 -47.19
CA ASP A 314 48.71 48.00 -47.54
C ASP A 314 50.24 48.12 -47.27
N GLY A 315 51.00 47.03 -47.22
CA GLY A 315 52.47 47.11 -47.07
C GLY A 315 53.01 47.66 -45.74
N LYS A 316 52.19 47.80 -44.69
CA LYS A 316 52.55 48.47 -43.44
C LYS A 316 52.79 47.65 -42.17
N THR A 317 52.62 46.34 -42.01
CA THR A 317 52.70 45.72 -40.64
C THR A 317 54.01 45.06 -40.28
N VAL A 318 54.75 44.43 -41.20
CA VAL A 318 56.18 44.15 -40.92
C VAL A 318 56.96 45.47 -40.89
N GLN A 319 56.60 46.42 -41.77
CA GLN A 319 57.12 47.78 -41.75
C GLN A 319 56.75 48.50 -40.45
N LEU A 320 55.52 48.39 -39.93
CA LEU A 320 55.08 48.98 -38.64
C LEU A 320 55.65 48.21 -37.45
N ALA A 321 55.82 46.89 -37.51
CA ALA A 321 56.45 46.13 -36.41
C ALA A 321 57.96 46.38 -36.38
N ILE A 322 58.60 46.55 -37.54
CA ILE A 322 59.97 47.03 -37.66
C ILE A 322 60.05 48.51 -37.28
N GLU A 323 59.08 49.37 -37.65
CA GLU A 323 58.98 50.78 -37.23
C GLU A 323 58.51 50.93 -35.78
N GLU A 324 57.91 49.93 -35.14
CA GLU A 324 57.43 49.94 -33.74
C GLU A 324 58.45 49.28 -32.82
N LEU A 325 59.23 48.32 -33.33
CA LEU A 325 60.49 47.91 -32.72
C LEU A 325 61.56 48.97 -32.92
N GLN A 326 61.66 49.62 -34.09
CA GLN A 326 62.51 50.79 -34.31
C GLN A 326 61.99 51.97 -33.53
N LYS A 327 60.68 52.25 -33.44
CA LYS A 327 60.12 53.22 -32.51
C LYS A 327 60.23 52.80 -31.04
N LYS A 328 60.34 51.52 -30.66
CA LYS A 328 60.72 51.15 -29.28
C LYS A 328 62.23 51.24 -29.04
N VAL A 329 63.04 51.15 -30.09
CA VAL A 329 64.49 51.38 -30.07
C VAL A 329 64.80 52.89 -30.21
N ASP A 330 63.89 53.67 -30.78
CA ASP A 330 63.93 55.12 -31.06
C ASP A 330 63.05 55.92 -30.07
N ASP A 331 62.10 55.31 -29.34
CA ASP A 331 61.41 55.83 -28.12
C ASP A 331 62.09 55.26 -26.85
N GLY A 332 62.68 54.05 -26.93
CA GLY A 332 63.86 53.69 -26.14
C GLY A 332 65.11 54.48 -26.59
N GLY A 333 64.96 55.20 -27.70
CA GLY A 333 65.81 56.24 -28.23
C GLY A 333 65.23 57.64 -27.98
N ASP A 334 64.53 57.85 -26.88
CA ASP A 334 64.87 59.02 -26.09
C ASP A 334 64.74 58.68 -24.61
N ASN A 335 65.75 57.97 -24.11
CA ASN A 335 65.97 57.86 -22.68
C ASN A 335 66.25 59.25 -22.05
N THR A 336 66.13 60.37 -22.78
CA THR A 336 66.12 61.72 -22.22
C THR A 336 65.17 61.84 -21.04
N GLU A 337 63.96 61.28 -21.03
CA GLU A 337 63.09 61.52 -19.87
C GLU A 337 63.53 60.72 -18.64
N LEU A 338 63.98 59.48 -18.82
CA LEU A 338 64.57 58.68 -17.75
C LEU A 338 65.94 59.20 -17.30
N ASN A 339 66.77 59.69 -18.23
CA ASN A 339 68.06 60.31 -17.96
C ASN A 339 67.89 61.70 -17.35
N ASN A 340 66.93 62.50 -17.78
CA ASN A 340 66.59 63.78 -17.15
C ASN A 340 66.05 63.53 -15.75
N ARG A 341 65.18 62.52 -15.56
CA ARG A 341 64.74 62.09 -14.22
C ARG A 341 65.88 61.54 -13.37
N LEU A 342 66.86 60.86 -13.97
CA LEU A 342 68.05 60.37 -13.28
C LEU A 342 68.97 61.53 -12.90
N THR A 343 69.25 62.47 -13.80
CA THR A 343 70.04 63.69 -13.54
C THR A 343 69.35 64.60 -12.52
N GLU A 344 68.03 64.74 -12.59
CA GLU A 344 67.21 65.46 -11.60
C GLU A 344 67.29 64.76 -10.24
N CYS A 345 67.17 63.43 -10.20
CA CYS A 345 67.32 62.65 -8.98
C CYS A 345 68.74 62.74 -8.40
N GLU A 346 69.78 62.69 -9.23
CA GLU A 346 71.18 62.88 -8.84
C GLU A 346 71.43 64.30 -8.29
N SER A 347 70.83 65.33 -8.91
CA SER A 347 70.88 66.71 -8.43
C SER A 347 70.16 66.87 -7.08
N GLN A 348 68.97 66.30 -6.93
CA GLN A 348 68.20 66.31 -5.69
C GLN A 348 68.92 65.55 -4.56
N VAL A 349 69.54 64.41 -4.86
CA VAL A 349 70.37 63.67 -3.89
C VAL A 349 71.58 64.50 -3.48
N THR A 350 72.24 65.19 -4.42
CA THR A 350 73.37 66.07 -4.11
C THR A 350 72.96 67.26 -3.23
N GLU A 351 71.79 67.85 -3.49
CA GLU A 351 71.26 68.94 -2.68
C GLU A 351 70.85 68.47 -1.28
N LEU A 352 70.23 67.29 -1.17
CA LEU A 352 69.92 66.66 0.11
C LEU A 352 71.21 66.41 0.91
N VAL A 353 72.25 65.86 0.29
CA VAL A 353 73.56 65.66 0.96
C VAL A 353 74.17 67.00 1.39
N SER A 354 74.08 68.06 0.58
CA SER A 354 74.57 69.38 1.00
C SER A 354 73.75 69.99 2.15
N ASN A 355 72.45 69.75 2.19
CA ASN A 355 71.58 70.22 3.27
C ASN A 355 71.78 69.42 4.55
N ASP A 356 72.01 68.12 4.44
CA ASP A 356 72.36 67.24 5.56
C ASP A 356 73.69 67.69 6.18
N ASN A 357 74.71 67.94 5.35
CA ASN A 357 75.98 68.53 5.80
C ASN A 357 75.83 69.90 6.48
N LYS A 358 74.90 70.75 6.03
CA LYS A 358 74.59 72.04 6.69
C LYS A 358 73.85 71.84 8.02
N GLN A 359 72.95 70.86 8.09
CA GLN A 359 72.27 70.50 9.33
C GLN A 359 73.26 69.92 10.33
N ASP A 360 74.19 69.06 9.90
CA ASP A 360 75.29 68.54 10.72
C ASP A 360 76.18 69.66 11.26
N ALA A 361 76.52 70.66 10.44
CA ALA A 361 77.28 71.82 10.90
C ALA A 361 76.50 72.67 11.92
N LYS A 362 75.19 72.84 11.72
CA LYS A 362 74.30 73.50 12.70
C LYS A 362 74.17 72.69 13.98
N LEU A 363 74.05 71.37 13.89
CA LEU A 363 73.98 70.47 15.02
C LEU A 363 75.27 70.54 15.82
N THR A 364 76.42 70.48 15.17
CA THR A 364 77.74 70.67 15.78
C THR A 364 77.86 72.03 16.50
N SER A 365 77.33 73.10 15.90
CA SER A 365 77.27 74.43 16.53
C SER A 365 76.34 74.45 17.75
N LEU A 366 75.16 73.85 17.65
CA LEU A 366 74.22 73.73 18.78
C LEU A 366 74.78 72.88 19.89
N GLU A 367 75.46 71.78 19.58
CA GLU A 367 76.15 70.94 20.55
C GLU A 367 77.26 71.73 21.25
N THR A 368 78.02 72.54 20.50
CA THR A 368 79.00 73.49 21.06
C THR A 368 78.34 74.55 21.96
N ASP A 369 77.21 75.11 21.56
CA ASP A 369 76.44 76.07 22.36
C ASP A 369 75.87 75.41 23.64
N VAL A 370 75.39 74.18 23.56
CA VAL A 370 74.93 73.39 24.70
C VAL A 370 76.10 73.06 25.64
N GLU A 371 77.28 72.70 25.11
CA GLU A 371 78.51 72.50 25.88
C GLU A 371 78.91 73.79 26.60
N ASN A 372 78.83 74.95 25.94
CA ASN A 372 79.08 76.27 26.52
C ASN A 372 78.03 76.67 27.56
N LEU A 373 76.76 76.33 27.35
CA LEU A 373 75.67 76.53 28.32
C LEU A 373 75.84 75.65 29.56
N LYS A 374 76.35 74.41 29.42
CA LYS A 374 76.73 73.55 30.55
C LYS A 374 77.92 74.11 31.35
N LYS A 375 78.84 74.84 30.70
CA LYS A 375 79.98 75.53 31.34
C LYS A 375 79.61 76.86 31.99
N LYS A 376 78.44 77.42 31.67
CA LYS A 376 77.88 78.62 32.32
C LYS A 376 77.35 78.24 33.73
N PRO A 377 77.65 78.99 34.79
CA PRO A 377 77.18 78.67 36.13
C PRO A 377 75.65 78.69 36.21
N SER A 378 75.06 77.69 36.86
CA SER A 378 73.61 77.52 36.99
C SER A 378 72.96 78.67 37.80
N LEU A 379 71.93 79.30 37.21
CA LEU A 379 71.05 80.22 37.92
C LEU A 379 70.07 79.43 38.79
N LYS A 380 70.38 79.27 40.08
CA LYS A 380 69.38 78.98 41.12
C LYS A 380 68.43 80.18 41.23
N ALA A 381 67.18 79.96 41.68
CA ALA A 381 66.07 80.92 41.79
C ALA A 381 66.31 82.19 42.66
N ALA A 382 67.56 82.55 42.97
CA ALA A 382 67.94 83.67 43.83
C ALA A 382 68.55 84.89 43.08
N ASN A 383 68.75 84.82 41.76
CA ASN A 383 69.65 85.74 41.04
C ASN A 383 69.04 86.49 39.84
N THR A 384 67.81 86.96 39.92
CA THR A 384 67.24 87.92 38.94
C THR A 384 66.71 89.15 39.66
N ASN A 385 67.11 90.33 39.19
CA ASN A 385 66.45 91.60 39.55
C ASN A 385 65.01 91.51 39.06
N SER A 386 64.03 91.53 39.97
CA SER A 386 62.62 91.47 39.63
C SER A 386 61.94 92.78 39.99
N VAL A 387 61.23 93.37 39.03
CA VAL A 387 60.27 94.45 39.29
C VAL A 387 58.89 93.80 39.34
N ALA A 388 58.35 93.67 40.55
CA ALA A 388 56.96 93.27 40.74
C ALA A 388 56.10 94.54 40.78
N MET A 389 55.37 94.82 39.70
CA MET A 389 54.39 95.91 39.67
C MET A 389 53.03 95.37 40.12
N ALA A 390 52.56 95.79 41.28
CA ALA A 390 51.23 95.52 41.81
C ALA A 390 50.36 96.78 41.63
N VAL A 391 49.33 96.68 40.79
CA VAL A 391 48.37 97.77 40.57
C VAL A 391 47.24 97.66 41.59
N ASN A 392 47.36 98.36 42.73
CA ASN A 392 46.33 98.44 43.77
C ASN A 392 46.10 99.89 44.21
N GLU A 393 45.03 100.50 43.70
CA GLU A 393 43.75 100.72 44.40
C GLU A 393 42.80 101.58 43.54
N ASP A 394 43.16 102.20 42.41
CA ASP A 394 43.62 103.61 42.29
C ASP A 394 45.11 103.98 42.55
N THR A 395 46.01 103.00 42.66
CA THR A 395 47.47 103.22 42.70
C THR A 395 48.26 102.05 42.11
N ILE A 396 49.47 102.29 41.61
CA ILE A 396 50.43 101.23 41.24
C ILE A 396 51.59 101.28 42.23
N THR A 397 51.78 100.23 43.01
CA THR A 397 52.97 100.03 43.83
C THR A 397 53.90 99.04 43.15
N SER A 398 55.17 99.42 43.00
CA SER A 398 56.18 98.58 42.37
C SER A 398 57.27 98.27 43.38
N GLU A 399 57.50 96.98 43.64
CA GLU A 399 58.59 96.51 44.49
C GLU A 399 59.73 96.03 43.59
N ILE A 400 60.89 96.69 43.68
CA ILE A 400 62.09 96.31 42.94
C ILE A 400 63.01 95.56 43.90
N LYS A 401 63.21 94.27 43.64
CA LYS A 401 64.21 93.46 44.35
C LYS A 401 65.40 93.20 43.43
N LEU A 402 66.56 93.73 43.81
CA LEU A 402 67.82 93.55 43.10
C LEU A 402 68.60 92.39 43.74
N ALA A 403 69.05 91.43 42.94
CA ALA A 403 69.84 90.30 43.36
C ALA A 403 71.35 90.62 43.25
N SER A 404 72.04 90.57 44.39
CA SER A 404 73.49 90.75 44.59
C SER A 404 74.02 92.20 44.73
N VAL A 405 75.09 92.32 45.53
CA VAL A 405 75.69 93.54 46.13
C VAL A 405 76.69 94.29 45.23
N ASP A 406 76.94 93.81 44.00
CA ASP A 406 77.86 94.42 43.03
C ASP A 406 77.14 95.10 41.86
N ASN A 407 75.92 95.59 42.10
CA ASN A 407 75.17 96.37 41.12
C ASN A 407 75.58 97.85 41.18
N LEU A 408 75.79 98.43 40.00
CA LEU A 408 76.05 99.87 39.75
C LEU A 408 74.93 100.77 40.28
N ILE A 409 73.79 100.22 40.68
CA ILE A 409 72.65 100.91 41.31
C ILE A 409 72.34 100.23 42.64
N ARG A 410 72.38 100.97 43.75
CA ARG A 410 72.04 100.50 45.10
C ARG A 410 70.85 101.28 45.65
N VAL A 411 69.95 100.59 46.35
CA VAL A 411 68.83 101.18 47.10
C VAL A 411 69.28 101.38 48.54
N ASN A 412 69.30 102.62 49.03
CA ASN A 412 69.51 102.95 50.44
C ASN A 412 68.21 103.54 51.04
N GLU A 413 68.14 103.75 52.36
CA GLU A 413 66.96 104.32 53.04
C GLU A 413 66.50 105.66 52.43
N ASP A 414 67.39 106.39 51.74
CA ASP A 414 67.13 107.69 51.14
C ASP A 414 66.82 107.66 49.62
N GLY A 415 66.85 106.48 48.95
CA GLY A 415 66.57 106.33 47.51
C GLY A 415 67.63 105.57 46.70
N LEU A 416 67.55 105.66 45.36
CA LEU A 416 68.46 104.99 44.42
C LEU A 416 69.77 105.78 44.24
N SER A 417 70.92 105.13 44.40
CA SER A 417 72.27 105.68 44.20
C SER A 417 73.03 104.87 43.16
N PHE A 418 73.89 105.51 42.35
CA PHE A 418 74.68 104.86 41.30
C PHE A 418 76.18 104.87 41.65
N ASP A 419 76.84 103.72 41.61
CA ASP A 419 78.27 103.53 41.91
C ASP A 419 78.98 102.91 40.69
N GLY A 420 79.39 103.75 39.76
CA GLY A 420 80.23 103.36 38.61
C GLY A 420 80.47 104.52 37.64
N SER A 421 81.68 104.59 37.08
CA SER A 421 82.06 105.59 36.07
C SER A 421 81.55 105.19 34.67
N ILE A 422 80.93 106.13 33.95
CA ILE A 422 80.47 105.93 32.58
C ILE A 422 81.62 106.22 31.61
N ASP A 423 82.08 105.20 30.87
CA ASP A 423 83.05 105.35 29.79
C ASP A 423 82.31 105.59 28.46
N TYR A 424 82.54 106.75 27.85
CA TYR A 424 82.02 107.10 26.53
C TYR A 424 83.04 106.61 25.49
N GLY A 425 82.94 105.34 25.10
CA GLY A 425 83.91 104.69 24.22
C GLY A 425 84.35 105.52 23.00
N THR A 426 85.64 105.44 22.66
CA THR A 426 86.25 106.03 21.46
C THR A 426 85.94 105.23 20.19
N TYR A 427 85.63 105.96 19.10
CA TYR A 427 85.23 105.55 17.74
C TYR A 427 85.76 104.22 17.19
#